data_AF-A0A1F4QJ80-F1
#
_entry.id   AF-A0A1F4QJ80-F1
#
_cell.length_a   1.000
_cell.length_b   1.000
_cell.length_c   1.000
_cell.angle_alpha   90.00
_cell.angle_beta   90.00
_cell.angle_gamma   90.00
#
_symmetry.space_group_name_H-M   'P 1'
#
loop_
_entity.id
_entity.type
_entity.pdbx_description
1 polymer ?
#
loop_
_entity_poly.entity_id
_entity_poly.type
_entity_poly.pdbx_seq_one_letter_code
_entity_poly.pdbx_strand_id
1 'polypeptide(L)'
;MRRTSLSRTRNLEELAAYWDTHDLGDVWDQTREVKADIRLVRRRYIVAIESDVIQNVRRLARRRRVSCGLLINRLLRERLAS
;
A
#
# COMPACT_ATOMS: atom_id res chain seq x y z
N MET A 1 23.11 14.13 -12.29
CA MET A 1 22.96 13.11 -11.22
C MET A 1 24.33 12.58 -10.82
N ARG A 2 24.59 12.27 -9.54
CA ARG A 2 25.86 11.63 -9.11
C ARG A 2 25.86 10.16 -9.57
N ARG A 3 27.04 9.60 -9.91
CA ARG A 3 27.15 8.18 -10.29
C ARG A 3 26.68 7.30 -9.13
N THR A 4 25.81 6.34 -9.42
CA THR A 4 25.35 5.37 -8.43
C THR A 4 26.51 4.45 -8.02
N SER A 5 26.48 3.95 -6.79
CA SER A 5 27.55 3.10 -6.25
C SER A 5 27.47 1.65 -6.75
N LEU A 6 26.24 1.12 -6.89
CA LEU A 6 25.98 -0.26 -7.30
C LEU A 6 25.95 -0.39 -8.83
N SER A 7 25.00 0.27 -9.50
CA SER A 7 24.82 0.20 -10.95
C SER A 7 25.84 1.04 -11.77
N ARG A 8 26.71 1.80 -11.09
CA ARG A 8 27.82 2.57 -11.69
C ARG A 8 27.45 3.49 -12.86
N THR A 9 26.19 3.90 -13.00
CA THR A 9 25.71 4.79 -14.07
C THR A 9 25.30 6.17 -13.53
N ARG A 10 25.22 7.15 -14.43
CA ARG A 10 24.70 8.52 -14.20
C ARG A 10 23.44 8.80 -15.04
N ASN A 11 23.05 7.89 -15.91
CA ASN A 11 21.88 7.99 -16.79
C ASN A 11 20.70 7.23 -16.17
N LEU A 12 19.48 7.76 -16.33
CA LEU A 12 18.29 7.17 -15.70
C LEU A 12 17.80 5.92 -16.46
N GLU A 13 17.84 5.91 -17.79
CA GLU A 13 17.48 4.76 -18.61
C GLU A 13 18.40 3.56 -18.31
N GLU A 14 19.70 3.79 -18.24
CA GLU A 14 20.68 2.75 -17.88
C GLU A 14 20.51 2.25 -16.44
N LEU A 15 20.10 3.13 -15.52
CA LEU A 15 19.83 2.75 -14.14
C LEU A 15 18.63 1.80 -14.06
N ALA A 16 17.56 2.10 -14.81
CA ALA A 16 16.37 1.26 -14.89
C ALA A 16 16.72 -0.10 -15.51
N ALA A 17 17.39 -0.11 -16.66
CA ALA A 17 17.77 -1.35 -17.36
C ALA A 17 18.66 -2.27 -16.50
N TYR A 18 19.52 -1.70 -15.65
CA TYR A 18 20.30 -2.48 -14.70
C TYR A 18 19.41 -3.22 -13.69
N TRP A 19 18.46 -2.52 -13.05
CA TRP A 19 17.59 -3.10 -12.02
C TRP A 19 16.45 -3.96 -12.57
N ASP A 20 16.12 -3.85 -13.86
CA ASP A 20 15.21 -4.80 -14.52
C ASP A 20 15.78 -6.22 -14.58
N THR A 21 17.10 -6.37 -14.48
CA THR A 21 17.82 -7.65 -14.62
C THR A 21 18.60 -8.08 -13.38
N HIS A 22 18.65 -7.25 -12.33
CA HIS A 22 19.39 -7.52 -11.09
C HIS A 22 18.47 -7.35 -9.88
N ASP A 23 18.56 -8.25 -8.91
CA ASP A 23 17.88 -8.09 -7.63
C ASP A 23 18.80 -7.42 -6.59
N LEU A 24 18.21 -6.77 -5.60
CA LEU A 24 18.98 -6.20 -4.48
C LEU A 24 19.72 -7.29 -3.69
N GLY A 25 19.15 -8.50 -3.62
CA GLY A 25 19.75 -9.67 -2.98
C GLY A 25 21.08 -10.07 -3.61
N ASP A 26 21.23 -9.92 -4.94
CA ASP A 26 22.45 -10.30 -5.67
C ASP A 26 23.66 -9.42 -5.32
N VAL A 27 23.39 -8.20 -4.84
CA VAL A 27 24.40 -7.21 -4.48
C VAL A 27 24.37 -6.86 -2.99
N TRP A 28 23.71 -7.67 -2.17
CA TRP A 28 23.51 -7.40 -0.74
C TRP A 28 24.84 -7.20 0.01
N ASP A 29 25.86 -8.02 -0.30
CA ASP A 29 27.19 -7.95 0.32
C ASP A 29 27.97 -6.66 -0.03
N GLN A 30 27.54 -5.94 -1.06
CA GLN A 30 28.10 -4.64 -1.45
C GLN A 30 27.37 -3.47 -0.78
N THR A 31 26.32 -3.76 -0.03
CA THR A 31 25.58 -2.77 0.75
C THR A 31 26.17 -2.62 2.15
N ARG A 32 25.74 -1.58 2.86
CA ARG A 32 26.09 -1.38 4.27
C ARG A 32 24.81 -1.40 5.07
N GLU A 33 24.87 -2.02 6.24
CA GLU A 33 23.75 -1.98 7.16
C GLU A 33 23.49 -0.54 7.61
N VAL A 34 22.22 -0.14 7.57
CA VAL A 34 21.75 1.15 8.07
C VAL A 34 20.49 0.92 8.89
N LYS A 35 20.36 1.63 10.02
CA LYS A 35 19.10 1.65 10.75
C LYS A 35 18.12 2.55 10.00
N ALA A 36 17.01 1.96 9.58
CA ALA A 36 15.90 2.68 8.94
C ALA A 36 14.61 2.40 9.70
N ASP A 37 14.00 3.46 10.26
CA ASP A 37 12.69 3.36 10.90
C ASP A 37 11.59 3.58 9.87
N ILE A 38 11.09 2.50 9.28
CA ILE A 38 10.01 2.57 8.29
C ILE A 38 8.67 2.48 9.02
N ARG A 39 7.99 3.63 9.14
CA ARG A 39 6.63 3.66 9.69
C ARG A 39 5.58 3.47 8.60
N LEU A 40 5.20 2.22 8.34
CA LEU A 40 4.06 1.90 7.46
C LEU A 40 2.73 2.17 8.17
N VAL A 41 2.33 3.44 8.23
CA VAL A 41 1.03 3.81 8.82
C VAL A 41 -0.06 3.67 7.77
N ARG A 42 -0.93 2.66 7.93
CA ARG A 42 -2.16 2.59 7.14
C ARG A 42 -3.08 3.73 7.57
N ARG A 43 -3.30 4.72 6.69
CA ARG A 43 -4.26 5.81 6.96
C ARG A 43 -5.64 5.22 7.20
N ARG A 44 -6.22 5.51 8.37
CA ARG A 44 -7.59 5.14 8.72
C ARG A 44 -8.39 6.42 8.92
N TYR A 45 -9.54 6.48 8.27
CA TYR A 45 -10.51 7.54 8.47
C TYR A 45 -11.66 6.97 9.31
N ILE A 46 -12.03 7.68 10.38
CA ILE A 46 -13.14 7.31 11.26
C ILE A 46 -14.26 8.31 10.99
N VAL A 47 -15.47 7.80 10.73
CA VAL A 47 -16.67 8.60 10.53
C VAL A 47 -17.73 8.14 11.51
N ALA A 48 -18.48 9.08 12.07
CA ALA A 48 -19.69 8.76 12.81
C ALA A 48 -20.74 8.20 11.85
N ILE A 49 -21.48 7.18 12.28
CA ILE A 49 -22.58 6.57 11.53
C ILE A 49 -23.79 6.58 12.45
N GLU A 50 -24.94 7.02 11.93
CA GLU A 50 -26.19 7.03 12.67
C GLU A 50 -26.60 5.61 13.13
N SER A 51 -27.31 5.55 14.25
CA SER A 51 -27.61 4.30 14.95
C SER A 51 -28.45 3.35 14.10
N ASP A 52 -29.47 3.86 13.41
CA ASP A 52 -30.32 3.08 12.51
C ASP A 52 -29.54 2.54 11.30
N VAL A 53 -28.64 3.35 10.72
CA VAL A 53 -27.79 2.97 9.59
C VAL A 53 -26.85 1.84 9.98
N ILE A 54 -26.13 1.95 11.11
CA ILE A 54 -25.18 0.91 11.52
C ILE A 54 -25.90 -0.41 11.88
N GLN A 55 -27.13 -0.37 12.41
CA GLN A 55 -27.91 -1.58 12.66
C GLN A 55 -28.26 -2.31 11.36
N ASN A 56 -28.65 -1.57 10.31
CA ASN A 56 -28.91 -2.15 8.99
C ASN A 56 -27.63 -2.74 8.36
N VAL A 57 -26.50 -2.03 8.46
CA VAL A 57 -25.20 -2.52 8.00
C VAL A 57 -24.82 -3.81 8.73
N ARG A 58 -24.94 -3.88 10.06
CA ARG A 58 -24.63 -5.09 10.85
C ARG A 58 -25.49 -6.28 10.44
N ARG A 59 -26.79 -6.07 10.24
CA ARG A 59 -27.72 -7.11 9.78
C ARG A 59 -27.34 -7.65 8.40
N LEU A 60 -27.00 -6.76 7.47
CA LEU A 60 -26.60 -7.14 6.11
C LEU A 60 -25.23 -7.82 6.07
N ALA A 61 -24.25 -7.28 6.80
CA ALA A 61 -22.91 -7.83 6.91
C ALA A 61 -22.94 -9.27 7.48
N ARG A 62 -23.75 -9.50 8.54
CA ARG A 62 -23.94 -10.83 9.13
C ARG A 62 -24.56 -11.82 8.13
N ARG A 63 -25.61 -11.42 7.41
CA ARG A 63 -26.23 -12.25 6.36
C ARG A 63 -25.26 -12.62 5.25
N ARG A 64 -24.37 -11.70 4.88
CA ARG A 64 -23.36 -11.88 3.83
C ARG A 64 -22.04 -12.47 4.32
N ARG A 65 -21.90 -12.78 5.62
CA ARG A 65 -20.67 -13.27 6.27
C ARG A 65 -19.43 -12.40 5.96
N VAL A 66 -19.61 -11.08 5.96
CA VAL A 66 -18.53 -10.09 5.78
C VAL A 66 -18.46 -9.11 6.96
N SER A 67 -17.37 -8.38 7.09
CA SER A 67 -17.26 -7.31 8.09
C SER A 67 -18.09 -6.08 7.70
N CYS A 68 -18.54 -5.31 8.70
CA CYS A 68 -19.23 -4.04 8.46
C CYS A 68 -18.35 -3.06 7.67
N GLY A 69 -17.06 -2.99 8.00
CA GLY A 69 -16.10 -2.14 7.30
C GLY A 69 -15.96 -2.48 5.82
N LEU A 70 -15.86 -3.78 5.49
CA LEU A 70 -15.80 -4.22 4.08
C LEU A 70 -17.09 -3.86 3.33
N LEU A 71 -18.25 -4.13 3.92
CA LEU A 71 -19.55 -3.82 3.33
C LEU A 71 -19.71 -2.31 3.09
N ILE A 72 -19.39 -1.47 4.07
CA ILE A 72 -19.46 -0.01 3.96
C ILE A 72 -18.53 0.47 2.83
N ASN A 73 -17.27 0.02 2.81
CA ASN A 73 -16.33 0.44 1.78
C ASN A 73 -16.80 0.06 0.37
N ARG A 74 -17.36 -1.15 0.21
CA ARG A 74 -17.89 -1.60 -1.07
C ARG A 74 -19.07 -0.73 -1.51
N LEU A 75 -20.04 -0.49 -0.63
CA LEU A 75 -21.20 0.34 -0.93
C LEU A 75 -20.79 1.78 -1.29
N LEU A 76 -19.85 2.37 -0.54
CA LEU A 76 -19.35 3.72 -0.83
C LEU A 76 -18.66 3.77 -2.19
N ARG A 77 -17.83 2.79 -2.54
CA ARG A 77 -17.20 2.73 -3.87
C ARG A 77 -18.23 2.61 -4.99
N GLU A 78 -19.22 1.72 -4.83
CA GLU A 78 -20.28 1.54 -5.82
C GLU A 78 -21.09 2.84 -6.05
N ARG A 79 -21.26 3.68 -5.01
CA ARG A 79 -22.02 4.93 -5.09
C ARG A 79 -21.20 6.15 -5.53
N LEU A 80 -19.91 6.18 -5.23
CA LEU A 80 -19.01 7.30 -5.54
C LEU A 80 -18.25 7.12 -6.85
N ALA A 81 -18.28 5.92 -7.45
CA ALA A 81 -17.72 5.67 -8.77
C ALA A 81 -18.64 6.09 -9.93
N SER A 82 -19.74 6.80 -9.62
CA SER A 82 -20.68 7.40 -10.57
C SER A 82 -20.48 8.90 -10.67
#